data_AF-A0A1S2H9T0-F1
#
_entry.id   AF-A0A1S2H9T0-F1
#
_cell.length_a   1.000
_cell.length_b   1.000
_cell.length_c   1.000
_cell.angle_alpha   90.00
_cell.angle_beta   90.00
_cell.angle_gamma   90.00
#
_symmetry.space_group_name_H-M   'P 1'
#
loop_
_entity.id
_entity.type
_entity.pdbx_description
1 polymer ?
#
loop_
_entity_poly.entity_id
_entity_poly.type
_entity_poly.pdbx_seq_one_letter_code
_entity_poly.pdbx_strand_id
1 'polypeptide(L)'
;MPVTFDPAAASDGEAITNAERLGTPLVIWHRLETGLGSFLLHRYIGDVATADDVTALRRGHRGEKVTRYDAGAGNDTTTLRELVNTFARLCNIEWPSEADGDAVVDTEALTAARVTPRLFAERTGLPTATALALWTNELTLTAEQARIVTDAFAGTVEHALSVPNDWITTSLADPRVKDGVLQVAEHTSSGERAARDLVRSSFALAARTPSVAEQRRSAIRDAIALLLQD
;
A
#
# COMPACT_ATOMS: atom_id res chain seq x y z
N MET A 1 7.14 11.84 -3.13
CA MET A 1 7.20 13.08 -3.92
C MET A 1 7.06 12.75 -5.40
N PRO A 2 6.23 13.46 -6.16
CA PRO A 2 6.12 13.29 -7.61
C PRO A 2 7.42 13.62 -8.34
N VAL A 3 7.66 12.92 -9.44
CA VAL A 3 8.81 13.13 -10.33
C VAL A 3 8.35 13.12 -11.79
N THR A 4 8.88 14.03 -12.62
CA THR A 4 8.60 14.08 -14.07
C THR A 4 9.89 14.11 -14.90
N PHE A 5 9.76 13.83 -16.20
CA PHE A 5 10.85 13.85 -17.20
C PHE A 5 10.98 15.19 -17.94
N ASP A 6 10.39 16.26 -17.42
CA ASP A 6 10.33 17.55 -18.10
C ASP A 6 11.04 18.65 -17.28
N PRO A 7 12.37 18.80 -17.45
CA PRO A 7 13.14 19.88 -16.82
C PRO A 7 12.66 21.28 -17.20
N ALA A 8 12.05 21.45 -18.37
CA ALA A 8 11.59 22.75 -18.82
C ALA A 8 10.33 23.21 -18.07
N ALA A 9 9.57 22.27 -17.50
CA ALA A 9 8.43 22.59 -16.64
C ALA A 9 8.84 23.07 -15.24
N ALA A 10 10.10 22.90 -14.81
CA ALA A 10 10.56 23.34 -13.50
C ALA A 10 10.63 24.88 -13.44
N SER A 11 9.76 25.50 -12.65
CA SER A 11 9.59 26.95 -12.65
C SER A 11 9.94 27.63 -11.32
N ASP A 12 9.91 26.93 -10.18
CA ASP A 12 10.20 27.50 -8.86
C ASP A 12 10.48 26.49 -7.73
N GLY A 13 11.76 26.26 -7.44
CA GLY A 13 12.21 25.52 -6.25
C GLY A 13 12.22 23.99 -6.40
N GLU A 14 11.85 23.44 -7.55
CA GLU A 14 11.98 22.02 -7.85
C GLU A 14 13.46 21.59 -7.95
N ALA A 15 13.70 20.33 -7.62
CA ALA A 15 15.04 19.75 -7.63
C ALA A 15 15.26 18.92 -8.90
N ILE A 16 16.31 19.22 -9.66
CA ILE A 16 16.71 18.41 -10.81
C ILE A 16 17.78 17.42 -10.37
N THR A 17 17.58 16.16 -10.71
CA THR A 17 18.56 15.09 -10.50
C THR A 17 18.68 14.24 -11.74
N ASN A 18 19.88 13.73 -12.01
CA ASN A 18 20.08 12.77 -13.09
C ASN A 18 19.92 11.36 -12.52
N ALA A 19 18.85 10.66 -12.91
CA ALA A 19 18.80 9.23 -12.68
C ALA A 19 19.71 8.55 -13.70
N GLU A 20 20.92 8.17 -13.27
CA GLU A 20 21.91 7.48 -14.11
C GLU A 20 21.32 6.27 -14.86
N ARG A 21 20.38 5.56 -14.21
CA ARG A 21 19.67 4.41 -14.80
C ARG A 21 18.68 4.77 -15.92
N LEU A 22 18.14 5.99 -15.92
CA LEU A 22 17.16 6.45 -16.91
C LEU A 22 17.82 7.27 -18.02
N GLY A 23 19.08 7.68 -17.84
CA GLY A 23 19.82 8.46 -18.84
C GLY A 23 19.21 9.83 -19.15
N THR A 24 18.27 10.30 -18.33
CA THR A 24 17.54 11.55 -18.52
C THR A 24 17.40 12.30 -17.19
N PRO A 25 17.43 13.64 -17.20
CA PRO A 25 17.16 14.43 -16.01
C PRO A 25 15.72 14.22 -15.52
N LEU A 26 15.57 14.25 -14.20
CA LEU A 26 14.31 14.12 -13.49
C LEU A 26 14.05 15.38 -12.67
N VAL A 27 12.81 15.85 -12.68
CA VAL A 27 12.34 16.97 -11.86
C VAL A 27 11.57 16.43 -10.66
N ILE A 28 12.02 16.74 -9.46
CA ILE A 28 11.38 16.37 -8.20
C ILE A 28 10.52 17.52 -7.70
N TRP A 29 9.21 17.28 -7.62
CA TRP A 29 8.20 18.26 -7.22
C TRP A 29 7.97 18.22 -5.71
N HIS A 30 8.94 18.67 -4.92
CA HIS A 30 8.89 18.54 -3.46
C HIS A 30 7.69 19.29 -2.83
N ARG A 31 7.21 20.37 -3.47
CA ARG A 31 6.05 21.16 -3.01
C ARG A 31 4.72 20.47 -3.27
N LEU A 32 4.71 19.51 -4.18
CA LEU A 32 3.56 18.68 -4.51
C LEU A 32 3.65 17.33 -3.81
N GLU A 33 4.27 17.26 -2.63
CA GLU A 33 4.32 16.02 -1.88
C GLU A 33 2.90 15.52 -1.60
N THR A 34 2.51 14.49 -2.34
CA THR A 34 1.22 13.85 -2.26
C THR A 34 1.35 12.55 -1.45
N GLY A 35 0.35 12.25 -0.62
CA GLY A 35 0.26 11.02 0.16
C GLY A 35 -0.08 9.77 -0.68
N LEU A 36 0.50 9.63 -1.87
CA LEU A 36 0.25 8.48 -2.73
C LEU A 36 0.73 7.20 -2.05
N GLY A 37 -0.16 6.21 -1.96
CA GLY A 37 0.20 4.87 -1.53
C GLY A 37 1.21 4.24 -2.50
N SER A 38 2.27 3.63 -1.97
CA SER A 38 3.32 3.01 -2.79
C SER A 38 2.78 1.93 -3.73
N PHE A 39 1.67 1.28 -3.34
CA PHE A 39 1.01 0.25 -4.13
C PHE A 39 0.52 0.74 -5.50
N LEU A 40 0.31 2.05 -5.67
CA LEU A 40 -0.10 2.65 -6.94
C LEU A 40 1.04 2.70 -7.96
N LEU A 41 2.30 2.72 -7.51
CA LEU A 41 3.45 2.81 -8.39
C LEU A 41 3.61 1.50 -9.15
N HIS A 42 3.67 1.59 -10.48
CA HIS A 42 3.69 0.41 -11.34
C HIS A 42 4.98 -0.42 -11.19
N ARG A 43 6.14 0.24 -11.10
CA ARG A 43 7.44 -0.43 -11.11
C ARG A 43 8.46 0.32 -10.28
N TYR A 44 9.29 -0.43 -9.56
CA TYR A 44 10.49 0.12 -8.92
C TYR A 44 11.64 0.22 -9.93
N ILE A 45 12.13 1.43 -10.17
CA ILE A 45 13.20 1.73 -11.14
C ILE A 45 14.56 1.99 -10.48
N GLY A 46 14.61 2.09 -9.15
CA GLY A 46 15.80 2.38 -8.36
C GLY A 46 15.60 3.54 -7.39
N ASP A 47 16.60 3.79 -6.56
CA ASP A 47 16.61 4.93 -5.64
C ASP A 47 17.23 6.14 -6.36
N VAL A 48 16.42 7.17 -6.57
CA VAL A 48 16.82 8.41 -7.25
C VAL A 48 17.37 9.45 -6.26
N ALA A 49 17.01 9.32 -4.98
CA ALA A 49 17.41 10.21 -3.91
C ALA A 49 17.58 9.39 -2.61
N THR A 50 18.55 9.77 -1.78
CA THR A 50 18.72 9.18 -0.44
C THR A 50 17.68 9.73 0.54
N ALA A 51 17.52 9.09 1.71
CA ALA A 51 16.62 9.59 2.76
C ALA A 51 17.02 11.00 3.24
N ASP A 52 18.33 11.29 3.26
CA ASP A 52 18.86 12.61 3.60
C ASP A 52 18.52 13.63 2.52
N ASP A 53 18.63 13.27 1.24
CA ASP A 53 18.22 14.13 0.12
C ASP A 53 16.72 14.46 0.22
N VAL A 54 15.86 13.46 0.48
CA VAL A 54 14.41 13.69 0.65
C VAL A 54 14.11 14.60 1.84
N THR A 55 14.80 14.40 2.97
CA THR A 55 14.63 15.25 4.16
C THR A 55 15.08 16.68 3.89
N ALA A 56 16.20 16.85 3.18
CA ALA A 56 16.71 18.16 2.78
C ALA A 56 15.71 18.85 1.84
N LEU A 57 15.18 18.15 0.83
CA LEU A 57 14.15 18.64 -0.08
C LEU A 57 12.87 19.09 0.65
N ARG A 58 12.38 18.29 1.61
CA ARG A 58 11.21 18.68 2.44
C ARG A 58 11.45 19.96 3.24
N ARG A 59 12.67 20.17 3.71
CA ARG A 59 13.07 21.35 4.50
C ARG A 59 13.50 22.53 3.62
N GLY A 60 13.49 22.38 2.29
CA GLY A 60 14.03 23.38 1.37
C GLY A 60 15.55 23.59 1.49
N HIS A 61 16.27 22.66 2.14
CA HIS A 61 17.70 22.75 2.36
C HIS A 61 18.47 22.04 1.22
N ARG A 62 19.57 22.65 0.78
CA ARG A 62 20.27 22.30 -0.47
C ARG A 62 21.62 21.66 -0.18
N GLY A 63 21.82 20.43 -0.63
CA GLY A 63 23.15 19.80 -0.74
C GLY A 63 23.67 19.83 -2.19
N GLU A 64 24.96 19.58 -2.38
CA GLU A 64 25.67 19.66 -3.69
C GLU A 64 25.11 18.73 -4.79
N LYS A 65 24.36 17.67 -4.44
CA LYS A 65 23.83 16.70 -5.41
C LYS A 65 22.59 17.17 -6.18
N VAL A 66 21.82 18.12 -5.65
CA VAL A 66 20.65 18.69 -6.34
C VAL A 66 21.16 19.82 -7.24
N THR A 67 21.43 19.48 -8.49
CA THR A 67 22.17 20.37 -9.39
C THR A 67 21.22 21.31 -10.12
N ARG A 68 21.32 22.58 -9.71
CA ARG A 68 21.11 23.81 -10.47
C ARG A 68 19.70 24.12 -11.02
N TYR A 69 19.36 25.38 -10.79
CA TYR A 69 18.23 26.15 -11.29
C TYR A 69 18.64 26.87 -12.58
N ASP A 70 17.89 26.68 -13.67
CA ASP A 70 17.87 27.62 -14.79
C ASP A 70 16.45 28.20 -14.90
N ALA A 71 16.32 29.48 -14.55
CA ALA A 71 15.08 30.22 -14.73
C ALA A 71 14.87 30.45 -16.23
N GLY A 72 14.08 29.58 -16.85
CA GLY A 72 13.78 29.63 -18.28
C GLY A 72 12.29 29.54 -18.56
N ALA A 73 11.60 30.66 -18.37
CA ALA A 73 10.31 31.04 -18.99
C ALA A 73 9.13 30.05 -18.93
N GLY A 74 8.12 30.42 -18.13
CA GLY A 74 6.73 30.03 -18.33
C GLY A 74 6.11 29.37 -17.09
N ASN A 75 5.42 30.16 -16.27
CA ASN A 75 4.47 29.62 -15.30
C ASN A 75 3.29 28.99 -16.06
N ASP A 76 3.46 27.79 -16.60
CA ASP A 76 2.32 27.02 -17.10
C ASP A 76 1.58 26.39 -15.91
N THR A 77 0.82 27.25 -15.24
CA THR A 77 -0.09 26.87 -14.15
C THR A 77 -1.12 25.81 -14.57
N THR A 78 -1.31 25.59 -15.88
CA THR A 78 -2.19 24.56 -16.44
C THR A 78 -1.58 23.17 -16.25
N THR A 79 -0.33 22.97 -16.68
CA THR A 79 0.42 21.71 -16.51
C THR A 79 0.54 21.33 -15.03
N LEU A 80 0.85 22.31 -14.17
CA LEU A 80 0.90 22.09 -12.72
C LEU A 80 -0.47 21.65 -12.16
N ARG A 81 -1.56 22.31 -12.59
CA ARG A 81 -2.92 21.98 -12.16
C ARG A 81 -3.36 20.59 -12.64
N GLU A 82 -3.00 20.20 -13.86
CA GLU A 82 -3.29 18.87 -14.41
C GLU A 82 -2.51 17.76 -13.68
N LEU A 83 -1.24 18.00 -13.37
CA LEU A 83 -0.43 17.13 -12.52
C LEU A 83 -1.07 16.99 -11.14
N VAL A 84 -1.40 18.11 -10.47
CA VAL A 84 -2.07 18.11 -9.16
C VAL A 84 -3.39 17.35 -9.21
N ASN A 85 -4.25 17.58 -10.21
CA ASN A 85 -5.52 16.88 -10.34
C ASN A 85 -5.34 15.37 -10.58
N THR A 86 -4.34 15.00 -11.39
CA THR A 86 -4.02 13.60 -11.65
C THR A 86 -3.52 12.91 -10.40
N PHE A 87 -2.60 13.55 -9.67
CA PHE A 87 -2.10 13.02 -8.40
C PHE A 87 -3.17 12.99 -7.32
N ALA A 88 -4.01 14.03 -7.20
CA ALA A 88 -5.12 14.07 -6.24
C ALA A 88 -6.12 12.94 -6.48
N ARG A 89 -6.46 12.64 -7.74
CA ARG A 89 -7.30 11.49 -8.09
C ARG A 89 -6.66 10.17 -7.69
N LEU A 90 -5.34 10.03 -7.88
CA LEU A 90 -4.62 8.83 -7.49
C LEU A 90 -4.51 8.70 -5.96
N CYS A 91 -4.42 9.80 -5.21
CA CYS A 91 -4.42 9.80 -3.74
C CYS A 91 -5.73 9.29 -3.14
N ASN A 92 -6.84 9.35 -3.87
CA ASN A 92 -8.12 8.84 -3.40
C ASN A 92 -8.26 7.32 -3.57
N ILE A 93 -7.30 6.66 -4.20
CA ILE A 93 -7.24 5.21 -4.24
C ILE A 93 -6.52 4.77 -2.97
N GLU A 94 -7.24 4.05 -2.11
CA GLU A 94 -6.74 3.55 -0.84
C GLU A 94 -6.71 2.02 -0.87
N TRP A 95 -5.56 1.46 -0.50
CA TRP A 95 -5.40 0.03 -0.22
C TRP A 95 -4.24 -0.13 0.77
N PRO A 96 -4.41 -0.91 1.85
CA PRO A 96 -5.70 -1.45 2.33
C PRO A 96 -6.65 -0.35 2.83
N SER A 97 -7.97 -0.58 2.82
CA SER A 97 -8.95 0.34 3.42
C SER A 97 -9.98 -0.34 4.33
N GLU A 98 -10.62 0.43 5.20
CA GLU A 98 -11.73 -0.07 6.06
C GLU A 98 -13.01 -0.34 5.25
N ALA A 99 -13.21 0.43 4.17
CA ALA A 99 -14.29 0.22 3.23
C ALA A 99 -13.88 -0.85 2.21
N ASP A 100 -14.75 -1.83 1.95
CA ASP A 100 -14.62 -2.83 0.88
C ASP A 100 -13.64 -3.99 1.10
N GLY A 101 -13.88 -4.78 2.15
CA GLY A 101 -13.36 -6.14 2.24
C GLY A 101 -11.88 -6.26 2.65
N ASP A 102 -11.05 -5.24 2.51
CA ASP A 102 -9.64 -5.32 2.98
C ASP A 102 -9.53 -5.28 4.50
N ALA A 103 -10.57 -4.79 5.19
CA ALA A 103 -10.62 -4.67 6.64
C ALA A 103 -10.30 -6.01 7.31
N VAL A 104 -9.71 -5.90 8.50
CA VAL A 104 -9.46 -7.04 9.39
C VAL A 104 -10.16 -6.85 10.71
N VAL A 105 -10.31 -7.94 11.45
CA VAL A 105 -10.86 -7.89 12.81
C VAL A 105 -9.84 -7.17 13.70
N ASP A 106 -10.30 -6.12 14.40
CA ASP A 106 -9.47 -5.46 15.40
C ASP A 106 -9.43 -6.30 16.68
N THR A 107 -8.60 -7.33 16.65
CA THR A 107 -8.42 -8.23 17.80
C THR A 107 -7.91 -7.51 19.04
N GLU A 108 -7.17 -6.42 18.90
CA GLU A 108 -6.64 -5.66 20.03
C GLU A 108 -7.78 -4.93 20.74
N ALA A 109 -8.60 -4.18 20.00
CA ALA A 109 -9.79 -3.52 20.53
C ALA A 109 -10.78 -4.52 21.13
N LEU A 110 -11.05 -5.63 20.45
CA LEU A 110 -11.94 -6.68 20.95
C LEU A 110 -11.39 -7.36 22.20
N THR A 111 -10.09 -7.66 22.25
CA THR A 111 -9.45 -8.24 23.44
C THR A 111 -9.47 -7.27 24.62
N ALA A 112 -9.26 -5.98 24.38
CA ALA A 112 -9.39 -4.94 25.41
C ALA A 112 -10.82 -4.88 25.98
N ALA A 113 -11.83 -5.13 25.14
CA ALA A 113 -13.23 -5.30 25.56
C ALA A 113 -13.55 -6.69 26.14
N ARG A 114 -12.53 -7.51 26.43
CA ARG A 114 -12.63 -8.89 26.97
C ARG A 114 -13.40 -9.86 26.06
N VAL A 115 -13.42 -9.61 24.77
CA VAL A 115 -13.97 -10.54 23.78
C VAL A 115 -12.94 -11.64 23.53
N THR A 116 -13.40 -12.89 23.59
CA THR A 116 -12.58 -14.07 23.27
C THR A 116 -12.94 -14.58 21.88
N PRO A 117 -12.07 -15.38 21.21
CA PRO A 117 -12.40 -15.98 19.91
C PRO A 117 -13.72 -16.78 19.93
N ARG A 118 -14.01 -17.42 21.05
CA ARG A 118 -15.27 -18.14 21.26
C ARG A 118 -16.47 -17.18 21.30
N LEU A 119 -16.38 -16.11 22.09
CA LEU A 119 -17.45 -15.11 22.16
C LEU A 119 -17.63 -14.39 20.82
N PHE A 120 -16.54 -14.19 20.07
CA PHE A 120 -16.57 -13.67 18.71
C PHE A 120 -17.38 -14.56 17.76
N ALA A 121 -17.11 -15.87 17.75
CA ALA A 121 -17.89 -16.83 16.97
C ALA A 121 -19.37 -16.86 17.39
N GLU A 122 -19.64 -16.85 18.70
CA GLU A 122 -21.00 -16.87 19.23
C GLU A 122 -21.80 -15.61 18.85
N ARG A 123 -21.20 -14.42 18.93
CA ARG A 123 -21.88 -13.14 18.63
C ARG A 123 -22.06 -12.88 17.15
N THR A 124 -21.08 -13.26 16.32
CA THR A 124 -21.16 -13.07 14.87
C THR A 124 -22.04 -14.13 14.20
N GLY A 125 -22.28 -15.26 14.86
CA GLY A 125 -23.03 -16.39 14.27
C GLY A 125 -22.29 -17.08 13.11
N LEU A 126 -21.02 -16.72 12.88
CA LEU A 126 -20.19 -17.31 11.84
C LEU A 126 -19.77 -18.73 12.23
N PRO A 127 -19.56 -19.64 11.24
CA PRO A 127 -19.01 -20.96 11.52
C PRO A 127 -17.69 -20.84 12.28
N THR A 128 -17.46 -21.69 13.30
CA THR A 128 -16.31 -21.57 14.20
C THR A 128 -14.96 -21.51 13.47
N ALA A 129 -14.79 -22.31 12.41
CA ALA A 129 -13.57 -22.28 11.60
C ALA A 129 -13.36 -20.93 10.90
N THR A 130 -14.42 -20.36 10.32
CA THR A 130 -14.39 -19.04 9.69
C THR A 130 -14.14 -17.94 10.72
N ALA A 131 -14.84 -17.98 11.85
CA ALA A 131 -14.68 -17.01 12.93
C ALA A 131 -13.25 -17.01 13.48
N LEU A 132 -12.64 -18.18 13.66
CA LEU A 132 -11.25 -18.30 14.10
C LEU A 132 -10.27 -17.76 13.06
N ALA A 133 -10.45 -18.09 11.77
CA ALA A 133 -9.58 -17.61 10.70
C ALA A 133 -9.68 -16.09 10.48
N LEU A 134 -10.86 -15.50 10.70
CA LEU A 134 -11.04 -14.04 10.71
C LEU A 134 -10.39 -13.42 11.96
N TRP A 135 -10.54 -14.05 13.12
CA TRP A 135 -9.88 -13.60 14.35
C TRP A 135 -8.36 -13.63 14.23
N THR A 136 -7.77 -14.60 13.54
CA THR A 136 -6.32 -14.65 13.32
C THR A 136 -5.85 -13.87 12.09
N ASN A 137 -6.74 -13.11 11.44
CA ASN A 137 -6.48 -12.34 10.21
C ASN A 137 -5.92 -13.18 9.05
N GLU A 138 -6.26 -14.47 9.01
CA GLU A 138 -5.89 -15.36 7.90
C GLU A 138 -6.82 -15.22 6.71
N LEU A 139 -8.09 -14.93 6.98
CA LEU A 139 -9.08 -14.62 5.96
C LEU A 139 -9.33 -13.13 5.89
N THR A 140 -9.40 -12.64 4.66
CA THR A 140 -9.89 -11.31 4.36
C THR A 140 -11.42 -11.30 4.53
N LEU A 141 -11.98 -10.24 5.14
CA LEU A 141 -13.41 -10.13 5.36
C LEU A 141 -14.14 -9.90 4.03
N THR A 142 -15.24 -10.61 3.78
CA THR A 142 -16.19 -10.16 2.75
C THR A 142 -16.97 -8.94 3.25
N ALA A 143 -17.54 -8.14 2.35
CA ALA A 143 -18.37 -7.00 2.74
C ALA A 143 -19.53 -7.40 3.68
N GLU A 144 -20.13 -8.57 3.46
CA GLU A 144 -21.18 -9.08 4.34
C GLU A 144 -20.64 -9.50 5.71
N GLN A 145 -19.49 -10.16 5.77
CA GLN A 145 -18.86 -10.50 7.06
C GLN A 145 -18.42 -9.26 7.83
N ALA A 146 -17.90 -8.23 7.16
CA ALA A 146 -17.55 -6.96 7.77
C ALA A 146 -18.78 -6.31 8.43
N ARG A 147 -19.93 -6.32 7.73
CA ARG A 147 -21.21 -5.84 8.28
C ARG A 147 -21.65 -6.64 9.50
N ILE A 148 -21.60 -7.98 9.41
CA ILE A 148 -21.92 -8.88 10.54
C ILE A 148 -21.04 -8.58 11.76
N VAL A 149 -19.73 -8.40 11.57
CA VAL A 149 -18.79 -8.10 12.67
C VAL A 149 -19.10 -6.74 13.30
N THR A 150 -19.27 -5.71 12.48
CA THR A 150 -19.62 -4.37 12.98
C THR A 150 -20.94 -4.38 13.75
N ASP A 151 -21.98 -5.03 13.22
CA ASP A 151 -23.29 -5.10 13.87
C ASP A 151 -23.23 -5.89 15.19
N ALA A 152 -22.49 -7.01 15.23
CA ALA A 152 -22.36 -7.87 16.40
C ALA A 152 -21.64 -7.19 17.59
N PHE A 153 -20.83 -6.17 17.32
CA PHE A 153 -20.02 -5.46 18.31
C PHE A 153 -20.34 -3.96 18.42
N ALA A 154 -21.40 -3.50 17.74
CA ALA A 154 -21.91 -2.15 17.88
C ALA A 154 -22.17 -1.82 19.37
N GLY A 155 -21.56 -0.73 19.85
CA GLY A 155 -21.67 -0.29 21.25
C GLY A 155 -20.86 -1.11 22.27
N THR A 156 -20.14 -2.17 21.85
CA THR A 156 -19.15 -2.86 22.70
C THR A 156 -17.76 -2.23 22.54
N VAL A 157 -17.38 -1.91 21.30
CA VAL A 157 -16.13 -1.22 20.95
C VAL A 157 -16.45 -0.04 20.04
N GLU A 158 -15.56 0.95 19.99
CA GLU A 158 -15.67 2.09 19.07
C GLU A 158 -15.52 1.62 17.62
N HIS A 159 -14.53 0.75 17.37
CA HIS A 159 -14.29 0.10 16.09
C HIS A 159 -14.00 -1.38 16.30
N ALA A 160 -14.72 -2.27 15.60
CA ALA A 160 -14.50 -3.72 15.61
C ALA A 160 -13.64 -4.20 14.44
N LEU A 161 -13.43 -3.32 13.47
CA LEU A 161 -12.63 -3.52 12.28
C LEU A 161 -11.51 -2.49 12.26
N SER A 162 -10.40 -2.85 11.63
CA SER A 162 -9.28 -1.92 11.40
C SER A 162 -8.65 -2.16 10.04
N VAL A 163 -7.86 -1.18 9.59
CA VAL A 163 -6.99 -1.33 8.43
C VAL A 163 -5.84 -2.28 8.79
N PRO A 164 -5.58 -3.34 7.99
CA PRO A 164 -4.43 -4.21 8.23
C PRO A 164 -3.12 -3.43 8.15
N ASN A 165 -2.35 -3.44 9.23
CA ASN A 165 -1.03 -2.80 9.34
C ASN A 165 0.08 -3.83 9.61
N ASP A 166 -0.12 -5.06 9.14
CA ASP A 166 0.89 -6.10 9.26
C ASP A 166 2.01 -5.91 8.21
N TRP A 167 3.13 -6.59 8.44
CA TRP A 167 4.30 -6.47 7.58
C TRP A 167 4.06 -7.03 6.17
N ILE A 168 3.14 -7.98 5.99
CA ILE A 168 2.80 -8.57 4.68
C ILE A 168 2.07 -7.51 3.87
N THR A 169 1.07 -6.87 4.46
CA THR A 169 0.32 -5.77 3.84
C THR A 169 1.25 -4.62 3.44
N THR A 170 2.16 -4.23 4.33
CA THR A 170 3.21 -3.24 4.03
C THR A 170 4.12 -3.67 2.88
N SER A 171 4.49 -4.96 2.83
CA SER A 171 5.37 -5.51 1.80
C SER A 171 4.68 -5.65 0.45
N LEU A 172 3.39 -5.98 0.44
CA LEU A 172 2.58 -6.01 -0.78
C LEU A 172 2.48 -4.62 -1.39
N ALA A 173 2.41 -3.57 -0.57
CA ALA A 173 2.44 -2.19 -1.07
C ALA A 173 3.78 -1.78 -1.73
N ASP A 174 4.86 -2.57 -1.61
CA ASP A 174 6.13 -2.29 -2.29
C ASP A 174 5.99 -2.49 -3.82
N PRO A 175 6.35 -1.51 -4.66
CA PRO A 175 6.29 -1.64 -6.11
C PRO A 175 7.14 -2.78 -6.68
N ARG A 176 8.14 -3.25 -5.92
CA ARG A 176 9.02 -4.37 -6.33
C ARG A 176 8.28 -5.71 -6.45
N VAL A 177 7.13 -5.88 -5.78
CA VAL A 177 6.34 -7.12 -5.88
C VAL A 177 5.13 -6.96 -6.81
N LYS A 178 4.89 -5.77 -7.36
CA LYS A 178 3.68 -5.45 -8.12
C LYS A 178 3.54 -6.29 -9.39
N ASP A 179 4.61 -6.55 -10.12
CA ASP A 179 4.56 -7.39 -11.32
C ASP A 179 3.99 -8.79 -11.02
N GLY A 180 4.40 -9.38 -9.90
CA GLY A 180 3.87 -10.68 -9.46
C GLY A 180 2.40 -10.60 -9.03
N VAL A 181 1.98 -9.52 -8.37
CA VAL A 181 0.58 -9.28 -8.02
C VAL A 181 -0.28 -9.13 -9.28
N LEU A 182 0.21 -8.41 -10.30
CA LEU A 182 -0.52 -8.24 -11.57
C LEU A 182 -0.64 -9.55 -12.33
N GLN A 183 0.38 -10.42 -12.28
CA GLN A 183 0.28 -11.77 -12.84
C GLN A 183 -0.79 -12.61 -12.13
N VAL A 184 -0.88 -12.54 -10.80
CA VAL A 184 -1.95 -13.22 -10.05
C VAL A 184 -3.32 -12.65 -10.41
N ALA A 185 -3.44 -11.33 -10.57
CA ALA A 185 -4.69 -10.68 -11.00
C ALA A 185 -5.13 -11.19 -12.38
N GLU A 186 -4.21 -11.26 -13.34
CA GLU A 186 -4.47 -11.80 -14.69
C GLU A 186 -4.86 -13.28 -14.64
N HIS A 187 -4.09 -14.10 -13.92
CA HIS A 187 -4.34 -15.55 -13.79
C HIS A 187 -5.70 -15.85 -13.17
N THR A 188 -6.12 -15.06 -12.18
CA THR A 188 -7.41 -15.22 -11.49
C THR A 188 -8.55 -14.42 -12.12
N SER A 189 -8.30 -13.73 -13.24
CA SER A 189 -9.28 -12.82 -13.87
C SER A 189 -9.90 -11.80 -12.90
N SER A 190 -9.08 -11.27 -11.99
CA SER A 190 -9.48 -10.33 -10.94
C SER A 190 -8.73 -9.00 -11.05
N GLY A 191 -9.10 -8.01 -10.24
CA GLY A 191 -8.39 -6.73 -10.17
C GLY A 191 -7.17 -6.80 -9.24
N GLU A 192 -6.24 -5.84 -9.37
CA GLU A 192 -5.03 -5.76 -8.53
C GLU A 192 -5.35 -5.83 -7.03
N ARG A 193 -6.42 -5.16 -6.58
CA ARG A 193 -6.88 -5.18 -5.18
C ARG A 193 -7.17 -6.60 -4.70
N ALA A 194 -8.07 -7.30 -5.39
CA ALA A 194 -8.44 -8.68 -5.06
C ALA A 194 -7.23 -9.64 -5.11
N ALA A 195 -6.30 -9.43 -6.04
CA ALA A 195 -5.07 -10.21 -6.11
C ALA A 195 -4.16 -9.98 -4.89
N ARG A 196 -4.03 -8.75 -4.41
CA ARG A 196 -3.26 -8.45 -3.19
C ARG A 196 -3.88 -9.12 -1.96
N ASP A 197 -5.20 -9.07 -1.84
CA ASP A 197 -5.93 -9.69 -0.73
C ASP A 197 -5.78 -11.21 -0.77
N LEU A 198 -5.84 -11.81 -1.96
CA LEU A 198 -5.60 -13.23 -2.17
C LEU A 198 -4.18 -13.62 -1.76
N VAL A 199 -3.16 -12.90 -2.21
CA VAL A 199 -1.76 -13.17 -1.83
C VAL A 199 -1.57 -13.05 -0.32
N ARG A 200 -2.18 -12.05 0.31
CA ARG A 200 -2.14 -11.86 1.77
C ARG A 200 -2.75 -13.04 2.52
N SER A 201 -3.96 -13.47 2.13
CA SER A 201 -4.63 -14.62 2.74
C SER A 201 -3.86 -15.92 2.52
N SER A 202 -3.32 -16.16 1.31
CA SER A 202 -2.49 -17.34 1.02
C SER A 202 -1.22 -17.37 1.88
N PHE A 203 -0.58 -16.22 2.08
CA PHE A 203 0.58 -16.11 2.96
C PHE A 203 0.22 -16.45 4.41
N ALA A 204 -0.86 -15.86 4.93
CA ALA A 204 -1.28 -16.07 6.31
C ALA A 204 -1.56 -17.56 6.61
N LEU A 205 -2.14 -18.28 5.63
CA LEU A 205 -2.33 -19.72 5.71
C LEU A 205 -0.99 -20.49 5.67
N ALA A 206 -0.06 -20.11 4.80
CA ALA A 206 1.24 -20.77 4.65
C ALA A 206 2.16 -20.57 5.86
N ALA A 207 2.08 -19.41 6.53
CA ALA A 207 2.87 -19.07 7.72
C ALA A 207 2.62 -19.98 8.94
N ARG A 208 1.59 -20.84 8.90
CA ARG A 208 1.37 -21.93 9.87
C ARG A 208 2.46 -23.00 9.83
N THR A 209 3.30 -23.00 8.79
CA THR A 209 4.45 -23.92 8.65
C THR A 209 5.72 -23.24 9.17
N PRO A 210 6.44 -23.82 10.16
CA PRO A 210 7.57 -23.16 10.84
C PRO A 210 8.70 -22.67 9.93
N SER A 211 8.89 -23.28 8.75
CA SER A 211 9.98 -22.93 7.82
C SER A 211 9.75 -21.64 7.03
N VAL A 212 8.50 -21.14 6.96
CA VAL A 212 8.12 -19.99 6.10
C VAL A 212 8.24 -18.66 6.86
N ALA A 213 8.07 -18.66 8.18
CA ALA A 213 8.10 -17.45 9.01
C ALA A 213 9.49 -16.77 9.08
N GLU A 214 10.58 -17.54 8.87
CA GLU A 214 11.96 -17.02 8.92
C GLU A 214 12.39 -16.31 7.62
N GLN A 215 11.68 -16.49 6.50
CA GLN A 215 12.07 -15.94 5.20
C GLN A 215 11.09 -14.89 4.66
N ARG A 216 10.90 -13.81 5.43
CA ARG A 216 9.91 -12.73 5.17
C ARG A 216 9.83 -12.21 3.73
N ARG A 217 10.95 -12.03 3.01
CA ARG A 217 10.94 -11.57 1.58
C ARG A 217 10.91 -12.68 0.54
N SER A 218 11.32 -13.91 0.88
CA SER A 218 11.12 -15.06 -0.02
C SER A 218 9.64 -15.39 -0.04
N ALA A 219 9.03 -15.43 1.14
CA ALA A 219 7.71 -16.00 1.34
C ALA A 219 6.57 -15.26 0.61
N ILE A 220 6.67 -13.95 0.32
CA ILE A 220 5.69 -13.26 -0.56
C ILE A 220 5.86 -13.68 -2.02
N ARG A 221 7.10 -13.78 -2.51
CA ARG A 221 7.36 -14.28 -3.87
C ARG A 221 6.97 -15.75 -4.00
N ASP A 222 7.19 -16.53 -2.96
CA ASP A 222 6.80 -17.94 -2.91
C ASP A 222 5.27 -18.08 -2.89
N ALA A 223 4.55 -17.25 -2.14
CA ALA A 223 3.08 -17.20 -2.15
C ALA A 223 2.52 -16.81 -3.53
N ILE A 224 3.12 -15.81 -4.18
CA ILE A 224 2.79 -15.44 -5.57
C ILE A 224 3.06 -16.62 -6.50
N ALA A 225 4.22 -17.27 -6.39
CA ALA A 225 4.59 -18.39 -7.25
C ALA A 225 3.65 -19.59 -7.09
N LEU A 226 3.21 -19.89 -5.86
CA LEU A 226 2.22 -20.95 -5.59
C LEU A 226 0.88 -20.63 -6.27
N LEU A 227 0.39 -19.40 -6.13
CA LEU A 227 -0.89 -18.98 -6.74
C LEU A 227 -0.86 -18.98 -8.28
N LEU A 228 0.32 -18.98 -8.90
CA LEU A 228 0.48 -19.08 -10.35
C LEU A 228 0.64 -20.52 -10.86
N GLN A 229 0.76 -21.50 -9.95
CA GLN A 229 0.89 -22.93 -10.29
C GLN A 229 -0.43 -23.70 -10.20
N ASP A 230 -1.39 -23.20 -9.41
CA ASP A 230 -2.74 -23.71 -9.27
C ASP A 230 -3.67 -23.22 -10.40
#